data_AF-A0A2T7PYC0-F1
#
_entry.id   AF-A0A2T7PYC0-F1
#
_cell.length_a   1.000
_cell.length_b   1.000
_cell.length_c   1.000
_cell.angle_alpha   90.00
_cell.angle_beta   90.00
_cell.angle_gamma   90.00
#
_symmetry.space_group_name_H-M   'P 1'
#
loop_
_entity.id
_entity.type
_entity.pdbx_description
1 polymer ?
#
loop_
_entity_poly.entity_id
_entity_poly.type
_entity_poly.pdbx_seq_one_letter_code
_entity_poly.pdbx_strand_id
1 'polypeptide(L)' 'MLAMMEKYADNLEALVEERTDQLIEEKKKTEELLHEMLPRSVADQLMRGKRVEADTFDW' A
#
# COMPACT_ATOMS: atom_id res chain seq x y z
N MET A 1 31.33 13.72 -18.70
CA MET A 1 30.28 14.30 -17.83
C MET A 1 28.89 13.77 -18.18
N LEU A 2 28.45 13.83 -19.45
CA LEU A 2 27.17 13.27 -19.90
C LEU A 2 26.93 11.81 -19.48
N ALA A 3 27.89 10.91 -19.74
CA ALA A 3 27.76 9.49 -19.35
C ALA A 3 27.64 9.25 -17.83
N MET A 4 28.14 10.17 -16.99
CA MET A 4 28.01 10.07 -15.53
C MET A 4 26.60 10.50 -15.08
N MET A 5 26.03 11.51 -15.73
CA MET A 5 24.67 11.97 -15.47
C MET A 5 23.62 10.98 -15.98
N GLU A 6 23.85 10.38 -17.15
CA GLU A 6 23.00 9.32 -17.72
C GLU A 6 22.93 8.13 -16.76
N LYS A 7 24.09 7.60 -16.33
CA LYS A 7 24.15 6.51 -15.35
C LYS A 7 23.47 6.84 -14.03
N TYR A 8 23.50 8.11 -13.60
CA TYR A 8 22.82 8.55 -12.39
C TYR A 8 21.30 8.60 -12.57
N ALA A 9 20.83 9.07 -13.73
CA ALA A 9 19.42 9.05 -14.10
C ALA A 9 18.87 7.61 -14.15
N ASP A 10 19.60 6.69 -14.81
CA ASP A 10 19.22 5.28 -14.90
C ASP A 10 19.10 4.64 -13.50
N ASN A 11 20.06 4.94 -12.62
CA ASN A 11 20.04 4.42 -11.25
C ASN A 11 18.88 5.00 -10.42
N LEU A 12 18.52 6.27 -10.65
CA LEU A 12 17.36 6.87 -9.99
C LEU A 12 16.05 6.26 -10.48
N GLU A 13 15.94 5.99 -11.79
CA GLU A 13 14.76 5.33 -12.36
C GLU A 13 14.59 3.92 -11.79
N ALA A 14 15.66 3.12 -11.77
CA ALA A 14 15.66 1.80 -11.17
C ALA A 14 15.29 1.84 -9.67
N LEU A 15 15.80 2.83 -8.93
CA LEU A 15 15.45 3.00 -7.52
C LEU A 15 13.97 3.38 -7.33
N VAL A 16 13.43 4.23 -8.19
CA VAL A 16 12.01 4.59 -8.15
C VAL A 16 11.14 3.38 -8.45
N GLU A 17 11.50 2.58 -9.45
CA GLU A 17 10.81 1.34 -9.79
C GLU A 17 10.81 0.36 -8.59
N GLU A 18 11.99 0.08 -8.02
CA GLU A 18 12.14 -0.81 -6.86
C GLU A 18 11.28 -0.35 -5.67
N ARG A 19 11.28 0.96 -5.37
CA ARG A 19 10.48 1.51 -4.26
C ARG A 19 8.98 1.47 -4.56
N THR A 20 8.60 1.64 -5.81
CA THR A 20 7.20 1.55 -6.24
C THR A 20 6.69 0.13 -6.09
N ASP A 21 7.49 -0.86 -6.48
CA ASP A 21 7.14 -2.28 -6.32
C ASP A 21 7.01 -2.68 -4.86
N GLN A 22 7.95 -2.26 -4.01
CA GLN A 22 7.88 -2.47 -2.55
C GLN A 22 6.59 -1.86 -1.97
N LEU A 23 6.22 -0.66 -2.40
CA LEU A 23 4.99 0.00 -1.94
C LEU A 23 3.73 -0.77 -2.37
N ILE A 24 3.69 -1.29 -3.60
CA ILE A 24 2.57 -2.08 -4.10
C ILE A 24 2.42 -3.38 -3.29
N GLU A 25 3.53 -4.06 -3.01
CA GLU A 25 3.52 -5.30 -2.24
C GLU A 25 3.03 -5.07 -0.80
N GLU A 26 3.53 -4.04 -0.13
CA GLU A 26 3.12 -3.72 1.24
C GLU A 26 1.66 -3.25 1.31
N LYS A 27 1.16 -2.51 0.31
CA LYS A 27 -0.27 -2.20 0.21
C LYS A 27 -1.11 -3.47 0.15
N LYS A 28 -0.74 -4.42 -0.71
CA LYS A 28 -1.47 -5.68 -0.84
C LYS A 28 -1.49 -6.47 0.47
N LYS A 29 -0.35 -6.61 1.15
CA LYS A 29 -0.26 -7.27 2.46
C LYS A 29 -1.15 -6.59 3.50
N THR A 30 -1.18 -5.26 3.50
CA THR A 30 -2.00 -4.49 4.44
C THR A 30 -3.50 -4.68 4.17
N GLU A 31 -3.92 -4.73 2.91
CA GLU A 31 -5.30 -5.00 2.51
C GLU A 31 -5.74 -6.43 2.91
N GLU A 32 -4.89 -7.42 2.65
CA GLU A 32 -5.13 -8.81 3.06
C GLU A 32 -5.29 -8.92 4.58
N LEU A 33 -4.37 -8.34 5.34
CA LEU A 33 -4.43 -8.34 6.81
C LEU A 33 -5.71 -7.65 7.33
N LEU A 34 -6.12 -6.54 6.71
CA LEU A 34 -7.34 -5.84 7.11
C LEU A 34 -8.59 -6.72 6.91
N HIS A 35 -8.64 -7.51 5.83
CA HIS A 35 -9.71 -8.45 5.57
C HIS A 35 -9.68 -9.69 6.49
N GLU A 36 -8.52 -10.07 7.02
CA GLU A 36 -8.41 -11.14 8.03
C GLU A 36 -8.86 -10.66 9.41
N MET A 37 -8.56 -9.40 9.76
CA MET A 37 -8.88 -8.82 11.07
C MET A 37 -10.32 -8.33 11.20
N LEU A 38 -10.95 -7.94 10.09
CA LEU A 38 -12.27 -7.30 10.08
C LEU A 38 -13.18 -7.91 9.02
N PRO A 39 -14.51 -7.89 9.23
CA PRO A 39 -15.46 -8.24 8.18
C PRO A 39 -15.21 -7.42 6.91
N ARG A 40 -15.36 -8.03 5.73
CA ARG A 40 -15.09 -7.36 4.43
C ARG A 40 -15.76 -5.99 4.31
N SER A 41 -17.02 -5.87 4.74
CA SER A 41 -17.76 -4.60 4.72
C SER A 41 -17.10 -3.50 5.53
N VAL A 42 -16.48 -3.83 6.67
CA VAL A 42 -15.77 -2.89 7.55
C VAL A 42 -14.42 -2.54 6.95
N ALA A 43 -13.66 -3.54 6.51
CA ALA A 43 -12.37 -3.36 5.84
C ALA A 43 -12.48 -2.44 4.61
N ASP A 44 -13.45 -2.71 3.72
CA ASP A 44 -13.70 -1.91 2.51
C ASP A 44 -14.05 -0.44 2.82
N GLN A 45 -14.77 -0.20 3.91
CA GLN A 45 -15.11 1.15 4.34
C GLN A 45 -13.89 1.89 4.87
N LEU A 46 -13.07 1.23 5.70
CA LEU A 46 -11.83 1.80 6.23
C LEU A 46 -10.82 2.09 5.11
N MET A 47 -10.67 1.20 4.14
CA MET A 47 -9.83 1.42 2.95
C MET A 47 -10.27 2.64 2.13
N ARG A 48 -11.57 2.95 2.10
CA ARG A 48 -12.12 4.13 1.42
C ARG A 48 -12.01 5.41 2.27
N GLY A 49 -11.33 5.37 3.41
CA GLY A 49 -11.19 6.49 4.34
C GLY A 49 -12.50 6.85 5.04
N LYS A 50 -13.50 5.97 5.01
CA LYS A 50 -14.77 6.18 5.71
C LYS A 50 -14.59 5.81 7.18
N ARG A 51 -15.15 6.64 8.05
CA ARG A 51 -15.27 6.31 9.47
C ARG A 51 -16.29 5.18 9.60
N VAL A 52 -15.90 4.07 10.21
CA VAL A 52 -16.84 3.00 10.58
C VAL A 52 -17.24 3.25 12.03
N GLU A 53 -18.54 3.35 12.29
CA GLU A 53 -19.06 3.38 13.65
C GLU A 53 -18.93 1.98 14.27
N ALA A 54 -18.49 1.92 15.51
CA ALA A 54 -18.37 0.65 16.22
C ALA A 54 -19.77 0.15 16.58
N ASP A 55 -20.21 -0.92 15.92
CA ASP A 55 -21.39 -1.66 16.35
C ASP A 55 -21.02 -2.64 17.47
N THR A 56 -21.85 -2.68 18.51
CA THR A 56 -21.79 -3.73 19.54
C THR A 56 -22.44 -4.99 18.98
N PHE A 57 -21.64 -6.02 18.75
CA PHE A 57 -22.16 -7.37 18.54
C PHE A 57 -22.36 -8.01 19.91
N ASP A 58 -23.63 -8.20 20.30
CA ASP A 58 -23.98 -9.09 21.41
C ASP A 58 -23.66 -10.53 20.99
N TRP A 59 -22.78 -11.18 21.76
CA TRP A 59 -22.28 -12.54 21.55
C TRP A 59 -23.22 -13.59 22.14
#